data_AF-A0A923ZM36-F1
#
_entry.id   AF-A0A923ZM36-F1
#
_cell.length_a   1.000
_cell.length_b   1.000
_cell.length_c   1.000
_cell.angle_alpha   90.00
_cell.angle_beta   90.00
_cell.angle_gamma   90.00
#
_symmetry.space_group_name_H-M   'P 1'
#
loop_
_entity.id
_entity.type
_entity.pdbx_description
1 polymer ?
#
loop_
_entity_poly.entity_id
_entity_poly.type
_entity_poly.pdbx_seq_one_letter_code
_entity_poly.pdbx_strand_id
1 'polypeptide(L)'
;YRVSARLPVDELGELFEIDLDDDDVDSVGGLITKALGRLPLPGSVATISGLVLTAERTEGRRKRLSTVLVERHQALSDAMAAFNPPKAKDPRPKESKSRDSKSTAATAREDGD
;
A
#
# COMPACT_ATOMS: atom_id res chain seq x y z
N TYR A 1 2.93 -5.55 4.47
CA TYR A 1 4.09 -5.56 5.38
C TYR A 1 4.84 -4.25 5.25
N ARG A 2 5.44 -3.72 6.33
CA ARG A 2 6.39 -2.59 6.24
C ARG A 2 7.80 -3.13 6.41
N VAL A 3 8.69 -2.77 5.50
CA VAL A 3 10.09 -3.22 5.49
C VAL A 3 11.06 -2.05 5.38
N SER A 4 12.30 -2.27 5.77
CA SER A 4 13.39 -1.34 5.52
C SER A 4 13.67 -1.24 4.02
N ALA A 5 13.97 -0.04 3.51
CA ALA A 5 14.48 0.11 2.15
C ALA A 5 15.88 -0.52 1.95
N ARG A 6 16.52 -1.00 3.02
CA ARG A 6 17.78 -1.77 3.01
C ARG A 6 17.58 -3.28 3.23
N LEU A 7 16.33 -3.76 3.27
CA LEU A 7 16.08 -5.20 3.26
C LEU A 7 16.64 -5.78 1.93
N PRO A 8 17.28 -6.96 1.94
CA PRO A 8 17.62 -7.69 0.71
C PRO A 8 16.38 -7.97 -0.15
N VAL A 9 16.57 -8.23 -1.44
CA VAL A 9 15.47 -8.68 -2.32
C VAL A 9 15.09 -10.12 -2.02
N ASP A 10 16.08 -10.96 -1.72
CA ASP A 10 16.00 -12.37 -1.33
C ASP A 10 15.16 -12.54 -0.05
N GLU A 11 15.50 -11.79 1.01
CA GLU A 11 14.77 -11.80 2.30
C GLU A 11 13.33 -11.26 2.13
N LEU A 12 13.07 -10.42 1.12
CA LEU A 12 11.71 -10.03 0.76
C LEU A 12 10.99 -11.15 0.00
N GLY A 13 11.67 -11.89 -0.88
CA GLY A 13 11.15 -13.06 -1.58
C GLY A 13 10.72 -14.15 -0.60
N GLU A 14 11.62 -14.53 0.32
CA GLU A 14 11.35 -15.49 1.41
C GLU A 14 10.14 -15.06 2.25
N LEU A 15 10.10 -13.79 2.70
CA LEU A 15 9.00 -13.24 3.52
C LEU A 15 7.62 -13.31 2.82
N PHE A 16 7.60 -13.35 1.50
CA PHE A 16 6.38 -13.42 0.69
C PHE A 16 6.18 -14.77 -0.03
N GLU A 17 7.03 -15.77 0.21
CA GLU A 17 7.02 -17.09 -0.45
C GLU A 17 7.01 -16.97 -1.99
N ILE A 18 7.83 -16.07 -2.55
CA ILE A 18 7.98 -15.87 -4.00
C ILE A 18 9.45 -15.88 -4.42
N ASP A 19 9.66 -16.22 -5.68
CA ASP A 19 10.94 -16.03 -6.38
C ASP A 19 11.12 -14.52 -6.69
N LEU A 20 12.10 -13.88 -6.05
CA LEU A 20 12.35 -12.44 -6.15
C LEU A 20 13.86 -12.14 -6.02
N ASP A 21 14.53 -12.18 -7.16
CA ASP A 21 15.95 -11.91 -7.35
C ASP A 21 16.12 -10.83 -8.45
N ASP A 22 17.25 -10.11 -8.45
CA ASP A 22 17.59 -9.10 -9.47
C ASP A 22 19.11 -8.82 -9.49
N ASP A 23 19.79 -9.21 -10.58
CA ASP A 23 21.25 -9.10 -10.77
C ASP A 23 21.85 -7.69 -10.59
N ASP A 24 21.05 -6.62 -10.70
CA ASP A 24 21.51 -5.22 -10.61
C ASP A 24 21.29 -4.60 -9.21
N VAL A 25 20.41 -5.15 -8.36
CA VAL A 25 19.96 -4.49 -7.11
C VAL A 25 19.63 -5.44 -5.94
N ASP A 26 20.62 -5.66 -5.08
CA ASP A 26 20.55 -6.47 -3.85
C ASP A 26 19.67 -5.87 -2.71
N SER A 27 18.75 -4.94 -2.99
CA SER A 27 17.85 -4.40 -1.96
C SER A 27 16.53 -3.82 -2.46
N VAL A 28 15.49 -3.89 -1.61
CA VAL A 28 14.13 -3.39 -1.90
C VAL A 28 14.10 -1.91 -2.33
N GLY A 29 14.98 -1.08 -1.77
CA GLY A 29 15.13 0.32 -2.17
C GLY A 29 15.80 0.50 -3.54
N GLY A 30 16.72 -0.40 -3.90
CA GLY A 30 17.26 -0.52 -5.25
C GLY A 30 16.19 -0.95 -6.24
N LEU A 31 15.46 -2.02 -5.94
CA LEU A 31 14.39 -2.60 -6.76
C LEU A 31 13.31 -1.58 -7.16
N ILE A 32 12.79 -0.78 -6.21
CA ILE A 32 11.88 0.32 -6.53
C ILE A 32 12.54 1.36 -7.46
N THR A 33 13.80 1.70 -7.21
CA THR A 33 14.52 2.74 -7.99
C THR A 33 14.78 2.28 -9.42
N LYS A 34 15.13 0.99 -9.61
CA LYS A 34 15.28 0.33 -10.92
C LYS A 34 13.94 0.31 -11.66
N ALA A 35 12.88 -0.21 -11.03
CA ALA A 35 11.56 -0.34 -11.64
C ALA A 35 10.90 1.00 -12.02
N LEU A 36 11.20 2.09 -11.29
CA LEU A 36 10.73 3.45 -11.62
C LEU A 36 11.64 4.21 -12.61
N GLY A 37 12.85 3.71 -12.88
CA GLY A 37 13.88 4.40 -13.66
C GLY A 37 14.35 5.74 -13.08
N ARG A 38 13.99 6.05 -11.81
CA ARG A 38 14.25 7.33 -11.15
C ARG A 38 14.14 7.19 -9.63
N LEU A 39 14.72 8.14 -8.90
CA LEU A 39 14.63 8.20 -7.43
C LEU A 39 13.15 8.25 -6.97
N PRO A 40 12.68 7.29 -6.15
CA PRO A 40 11.31 7.31 -5.64
C PRO A 40 11.04 8.52 -4.74
N LEU A 41 9.86 9.12 -4.92
CA LEU A 41 9.28 10.07 -3.98
C LEU A 41 8.32 9.34 -3.03
N PRO A 42 8.03 9.86 -1.82
CA PRO A 42 6.96 9.34 -0.97
C PRO A 42 5.64 9.25 -1.75
N GLY A 43 4.95 8.11 -1.66
CA GLY A 43 3.75 7.79 -2.45
C GLY A 43 4.02 7.21 -3.84
N SER A 44 5.28 7.02 -4.25
CA SER A 44 5.58 6.29 -5.50
C SER A 44 5.27 4.80 -5.34
N VAL A 45 4.59 4.21 -6.32
CA VAL A 45 4.22 2.79 -6.33
C VAL A 45 4.89 2.11 -7.53
N ALA A 46 5.42 0.91 -7.33
CA ALA A 46 5.89 0.01 -8.37
C ALA A 46 5.30 -1.40 -8.16
N THR A 47 5.25 -2.22 -9.21
CA THR A 47 4.74 -3.59 -9.15
C THR A 47 5.76 -4.54 -9.77
N ILE A 48 6.26 -5.48 -8.97
CA ILE A 48 7.31 -6.45 -9.34
C ILE A 48 6.89 -7.83 -8.77
N SER A 49 7.03 -8.90 -9.57
CA SER A 49 6.74 -10.30 -9.17
C SER A 49 5.42 -10.52 -8.40
N GLY A 50 4.35 -9.81 -8.78
CA GLY A 50 3.04 -9.89 -8.12
C GLY A 50 2.94 -9.17 -6.76
N LEU A 51 3.98 -8.45 -6.33
CA LEU A 51 3.96 -7.54 -5.19
C LEU A 51 3.78 -6.09 -5.64
N VAL A 52 3.06 -5.31 -4.84
CA VAL A 52 2.93 -3.86 -4.93
C VAL A 52 3.86 -3.26 -3.88
N LEU A 53 4.88 -2.54 -4.31
CA LEU A 53 5.87 -1.89 -3.45
C LEU A 53 5.66 -0.37 -3.49
N THR A 54 5.32 0.20 -2.33
CA THR A 54 5.01 1.62 -2.15
C THR A 54 6.07 2.30 -1.29
N ALA A 55 6.67 3.36 -1.82
CA ALA A 55 7.62 4.22 -1.12
C ALA A 55 6.90 5.03 -0.03
N GLU A 56 6.92 4.56 1.22
CA GLU A 56 6.22 5.22 2.33
C GLU A 56 7.00 6.43 2.87
N ARG A 57 8.30 6.27 3.11
CA ARG A 57 9.15 7.33 3.68
C ARG A 57 10.50 7.42 2.99
N THR A 58 10.92 8.66 2.75
CA THR A 58 12.30 9.04 2.38
C THR A 58 12.91 9.88 3.50
N GLU A 59 14.18 9.67 3.82
CA GLU A 59 14.87 10.31 4.94
C GLU A 59 16.17 11.03 4.53
N GLY A 60 16.53 12.03 5.33
CA GLY A 60 17.78 12.78 5.23
C GLY A 60 17.85 13.79 4.07
N ARG A 61 18.87 14.67 4.12
CA ARG A 61 19.13 15.72 3.10
C ARG A 61 19.29 15.19 1.66
N ARG A 62 19.53 13.89 1.47
CA ARG A 62 19.71 13.24 0.16
C ARG A 62 18.46 12.49 -0.35
N LYS A 63 17.29 12.65 0.28
CA LYS A 63 16.01 12.02 -0.11
C LYS A 63 16.13 10.50 -0.32
N ARG A 64 16.89 9.79 0.52
CA ARG A 64 17.05 8.33 0.38
C ARG A 64 15.80 7.63 0.89
N LEU A 65 15.35 6.57 0.21
CA LEU A 65 14.25 5.74 0.69
C LEU A 65 14.64 5.10 2.05
N SER A 66 13.72 5.10 3.01
CA SER A 66 13.93 4.50 4.35
C SER A 66 12.98 3.35 4.61
N THR A 67 11.72 3.47 4.17
CA THR A 67 10.63 2.57 4.54
C THR A 67 9.74 2.30 3.35
N VAL A 68 9.45 1.03 3.12
CA VAL A 68 8.62 0.53 2.01
C VAL A 68 7.44 -0.25 2.57
N LEU A 69 6.24 0.05 2.06
CA LEU A 69 5.05 -0.75 2.28
C LEU A 69 4.94 -1.75 1.11
N VAL A 70 4.93 -3.04 1.42
CA VAL A 70 4.85 -4.14 0.43
C VAL A 70 3.57 -4.93 0.65
N GLU A 71 2.78 -5.11 -0.41
CA GLU A 71 1.48 -5.79 -0.39
C GLU A 71 1.40 -6.80 -1.54
N ARG A 72 0.73 -7.96 -1.36
CA ARG A 72 0.45 -8.88 -2.48
C ARG A 72 -0.61 -8.25 -3.38
N HIS A 73 -0.37 -8.23 -4.71
CA HIS A 73 -1.33 -7.71 -5.68
C HIS A 73 -2.63 -8.52 -5.65
N GLN A 74 -3.79 -7.87 -5.80
CA GLN A 74 -5.08 -8.53 -5.55
C GLN A 74 -5.34 -9.75 -6.46
N ALA A 75 -4.81 -9.74 -7.69
CA ALA A 75 -4.87 -10.90 -8.60
C ALA A 75 -4.14 -12.16 -8.08
N LEU A 76 -3.09 -12.00 -7.24
CA LEU A 76 -2.43 -13.11 -6.56
C LEU A 76 -3.20 -13.53 -5.28
N SER A 77 -3.77 -12.54 -4.60
CA SER A 77 -4.55 -12.75 -3.37
C SER A 77 -5.79 -13.62 -3.60
N ASP A 78 -6.48 -13.47 -4.73
CA ASP A 78 -7.66 -14.27 -5.08
C ASP A 78 -7.30 -15.77 -5.23
N ALA A 79 -6.19 -16.06 -5.92
CA ALA A 79 -5.70 -17.42 -6.14
C ALA A 79 -5.28 -18.12 -4.82
N MET A 80 -4.70 -17.39 -3.85
CA MET A 80 -4.35 -17.96 -2.54
C MET A 80 -5.56 -18.07 -1.59
N ALA A 81 -6.49 -17.11 -1.65
CA ALA A 81 -7.66 -17.07 -0.76
C ALA A 81 -8.61 -18.26 -0.96
N ALA A 82 -8.60 -18.88 -2.14
CA ALA A 82 -9.35 -20.10 -2.43
C ALA A 82 -8.95 -21.30 -1.56
N PHE A 83 -7.73 -21.32 -0.98
CA PHE A 83 -7.23 -22.46 -0.20
C PHE A 83 -7.22 -22.26 1.32
N ASN A 84 -7.29 -21.01 1.82
CA ASN A 84 -7.44 -20.72 3.25
C ASN A 84 -8.00 -19.30 3.47
N PRO A 85 -9.18 -19.12 4.11
CA PRO A 85 -9.80 -17.81 4.24
C PRO A 85 -9.00 -16.87 5.18
N PRO A 86 -8.56 -15.68 4.71
CA PRO A 86 -7.72 -14.79 5.52
C PRO A 86 -8.52 -14.08 6.62
N LYS A 87 -7.97 -14.04 7.84
CA LYS A 87 -8.49 -13.17 8.91
C LYS A 87 -8.30 -11.70 8.53
N ALA A 88 -9.40 -10.95 8.51
CA ALA A 88 -9.39 -9.51 8.26
C ALA A 88 -8.51 -8.75 9.29
N LYS A 89 -7.87 -7.68 8.83
CA LYS A 89 -7.23 -6.65 9.66
C LYS A 89 -7.46 -5.24 9.10
N ASP A 90 -8.72 -4.82 9.26
CA ASP A 90 -9.10 -3.49 9.76
C ASP A 90 -8.80 -2.22 8.92
N PRO A 91 -9.48 -1.09 9.22
CA PRO A 91 -10.01 -0.26 8.13
C PRO A 91 -9.18 0.98 7.79
N ARG A 92 -9.38 1.48 6.57
CA ARG A 92 -9.02 2.85 6.16
C ARG A 92 -10.03 3.85 6.76
N PRO A 93 -9.60 4.88 7.52
CA PRO A 93 -10.52 5.87 8.08
C PRO A 93 -10.32 7.28 7.49
N LYS A 94 -11.40 8.07 7.48
CA LYS A 94 -11.44 9.56 7.37
C LYS A 94 -11.20 10.20 5.99
N GLU A 95 -12.16 10.00 5.08
CA GLU A 95 -12.51 11.11 4.17
C GLU A 95 -12.96 12.34 4.99
N SER A 96 -12.60 13.54 4.54
CA SER A 96 -12.64 14.74 5.38
C SER A 96 -13.30 15.94 4.70
N LYS A 97 -14.51 16.26 5.17
CA LYS A 97 -15.24 17.54 5.03
C LYS A 97 -15.72 17.92 3.62
N SER A 98 -17.02 18.18 3.54
CA SER A 98 -17.47 19.51 3.13
C SER A 98 -18.49 20.02 4.14
N ARG A 99 -18.48 21.33 4.38
CA ARG A 99 -19.55 22.06 5.09
C ARG A 99 -20.47 22.69 4.03
N ASP A 100 -21.51 23.36 4.53
CA ASP A 100 -22.44 24.22 3.78
C ASP A 100 -23.47 23.50 2.88
N SER A 101 -24.73 23.95 2.80
CA SER A 101 -25.45 24.84 3.74
C SER A 101 -26.97 24.74 3.59
N LYS A 102 -27.68 24.72 4.74
CA LYS A 102 -28.98 25.38 5.03
C LYS A 102 -30.09 25.38 3.94
N SER A 103 -31.27 24.77 4.25
CA SER A 103 -32.60 25.45 4.33
C SER A 103 -33.80 24.49 4.53
N THR A 104 -34.82 24.94 5.30
CA THR A 104 -36.31 24.71 5.18
C THR A 104 -36.91 23.31 4.94
N ALA A 105 -38.09 22.91 5.47
CA ALA A 105 -39.05 23.46 6.46
C ALA A 105 -39.96 22.28 6.94
N ALA A 106 -40.45 22.23 8.19
CA ALA A 106 -41.81 22.59 8.69
C ALA A 106 -43.00 21.66 8.28
N THR A 107 -44.08 21.65 9.09
CA THR A 107 -45.32 20.83 8.97
C THR A 107 -45.08 19.32 9.20
N ALA A 108 -45.91 18.49 9.83
CA ALA A 108 -47.00 18.46 10.84
C ALA A 108 -47.25 16.92 11.03
N ARG A 109 -47.84 16.31 12.09
CA ARG A 109 -48.86 16.65 13.10
C ARG A 109 -50.34 16.42 12.73
N GLU A 110 -50.55 15.30 12.06
CA GLU A 110 -51.80 14.56 11.84
C GLU A 110 -51.41 13.05 11.75
N ASP A 111 -52.17 11.99 12.03
CA ASP A 111 -53.23 11.63 13.03
C ASP A 111 -53.35 10.08 12.99
N GLY A 112 -54.03 9.32 13.88
CA GLY A 112 -54.75 9.62 15.12
C GLY A 112 -55.85 8.55 15.39
N ASP A 113 -55.68 7.68 16.41
CA ASP A 113 -56.65 6.64 16.89
C ASP A 113 -56.54 6.49 18.43
#